data_AF-A0A7D5Y661-F1
#
_entry.id   AF-A0A7D5Y661-F1
#
_cell.length_a   1.000
_cell.length_b   1.000
_cell.length_c   1.000
_cell.angle_alpha   90.00
_cell.angle_beta   90.00
_cell.angle_gamma   90.00
#
_symmetry.space_group_name_H-M   'P 1'
#
loop_
_entity.id
_entity.type
_entity.pdbx_description
1 polymer ?
#
loop_
_entity_poly.entity_id
_entity_poly.type
_entity_poly.pdbx_seq_one_letter_code
_entity_poly.pdbx_strand_id
1 'polypeptide(L)' 'MDDLTGALWRKSTRSGTNGGTLVEVADNLPGVVGVRDSKDPTGPALAFGPLAWRAFVAHIPKRA' A
#
# COMPACT_ATOMS: atom_id res chain seq x y z
N MET A 1 -6.77 15.59 2.65
CA MET A 1 -7.13 14.20 2.35
C MET A 1 -6.58 13.95 0.96
N ASP A 2 -5.54 13.14 0.84
CA ASP A 2 -4.89 12.91 -0.46
C ASP A 2 -5.90 12.35 -1.46
N ASP A 3 -5.87 12.85 -2.69
CA ASP A 3 -6.75 12.37 -3.76
C ASP A 3 -6.21 11.04 -4.30
N LEU A 4 -6.94 9.96 -4.01
CA LEU A 4 -6.62 8.61 -4.48
C LEU A 4 -7.47 8.19 -5.69
N THR A 5 -8.17 9.14 -6.31
CA THR A 5 -8.96 8.89 -7.52
C THR A 5 -8.04 8.40 -8.64
N GLY A 6 -8.40 7.28 -9.26
CA GLY A 6 -7.58 6.62 -10.30
C GLY A 6 -6.45 5.72 -9.75
N ALA A 7 -6.42 5.43 -8.46
CA ALA A 7 -5.50 4.46 -7.88
C ALA A 7 -5.69 3.07 -8.51
N LEU A 8 -4.59 2.50 -9.01
CA LEU A 8 -4.51 1.13 -9.50
C LEU A 8 -3.97 0.24 -8.39
N TRP A 9 -4.89 -0.32 -7.60
CA TRP A 9 -4.58 -1.14 -6.44
C TRP A 9 -3.98 -2.49 -6.83
N ARG A 10 -2.77 -2.76 -6.33
CA ARG A 10 -2.08 -4.03 -6.51
C ARG A 10 -1.99 -4.76 -5.19
N LYS A 11 -2.50 -5.99 -5.16
CA LYS A 11 -2.30 -6.90 -4.02
C LYS A 11 -0.83 -7.29 -3.93
N SER A 12 -0.32 -7.40 -2.70
CA SER A 12 1.02 -7.91 -2.46
C SER A 12 1.15 -9.35 -2.93
N THR A 13 2.25 -9.70 -3.60
CA THR A 13 2.57 -11.09 -3.97
C THR A 13 2.86 -11.99 -2.77
N ARG A 14 2.98 -11.40 -1.57
CA ARG A 14 3.13 -12.12 -0.30
C ARG A 14 1.78 -12.47 0.36
N SER A 15 0.66 -12.20 -0.31
CA SER A 15 -0.66 -12.67 0.12
C SER A 15 -0.74 -14.19 -0.06
N GLY A 16 -0.59 -14.92 1.04
CA GLY A 16 -0.71 -16.38 1.05
C GLY A 16 -2.16 -16.84 0.86
N THR A 17 -2.35 -18.04 0.31
CA THR A 17 -3.67 -18.66 0.03
C THR A 17 -4.49 -18.99 1.28
N ASN A 18 -3.90 -18.94 2.48
CA ASN A 18 -4.55 -19.37 3.73
C ASN A 18 -5.07 -18.19 4.58
N GLY A 19 -5.48 -17.09 3.94
CA GLY A 19 -6.06 -15.93 4.65
C GLY A 19 -5.03 -15.01 5.33
N GLY A 20 -3.75 -15.15 5.00
CA GLY A 20 -2.65 -14.38 5.58
C GLY A 20 -2.29 -13.12 4.78
N THR A 21 -2.82 -11.98 5.24
CA THR A 21 -2.44 -10.58 4.93
C THR A 21 -2.98 -9.95 3.62
N LEU A 22 -3.48 -8.72 3.80
CA LEU A 22 -4.61 -8.11 3.08
C LEU A 22 -4.27 -6.65 2.77
N VAL A 23 -3.11 -6.40 2.17
CA VAL A 23 -2.70 -5.03 1.85
C VAL A 23 -2.62 -4.86 0.35
N GLU A 24 -3.25 -3.78 -0.13
CA GLU A 24 -3.12 -3.29 -1.49
C GLU A 24 -2.33 -1.99 -1.48
N VAL A 25 -1.49 -1.82 -2.49
CA VAL A 25 -0.67 -0.61 -2.69
C VAL A 25 -0.98 -0.03 -4.07
N ALA A 26 -1.11 1.28 -4.15
CA ALA A 26 -1.20 2.05 -5.39
C ALA A 26 -0.05 3.05 -5.44
N ASP A 27 0.83 2.89 -6.42
CA ASP A 27 2.03 3.72 -6.65
C ASP A 27 2.00 4.42 -8.03
N ASN A 28 0.85 4.36 -8.72
CA ASN A 28 0.64 4.95 -10.04
C ASN A 28 0.19 6.41 -10.00
N LEU A 29 -0.10 6.95 -8.81
CA LEU A 29 -0.59 8.30 -8.65
C LEU A 29 0.57 9.30 -8.52
N PRO A 30 0.45 10.51 -9.10
CA PRO A 30 1.48 11.52 -8.99
C PRO A 30 1.59 12.02 -7.55
N GLY A 31 2.77 11.89 -6.95
CA GLY A 31 3.08 12.49 -5.65
C GLY A 31 2.50 11.76 -4.43
N VAL A 32 1.82 10.62 -4.60
CA VAL A 32 1.26 9.84 -3.49
C VAL A 32 1.39 8.33 -3.73
N VAL A 33 1.69 7.61 -2.66
CA VAL A 33 1.57 6.16 -2.57
C VAL A 33 0.45 5.83 -1.60
N GLY A 34 -0.59 5.16 -2.09
CA GLY A 34 -1.73 4.71 -1.30
C GLY A 34 -1.51 3.31 -0.76
N VAL A 35 -1.94 3.06 0.48
CA VAL A 35 -1.93 1.74 1.12
C VAL A 35 -3.28 1.52 1.81
N ARG A 36 -3.96 0.40 1.51
CA ARG A 36 -5.26 0.08 2.12
C ARG A 36 -5.39 -1.39 2.52
N ASP A 37 -6.37 -1.66 3.37
CA ASP A 37 -6.79 -3.03 3.69
C ASP A 37 -7.64 -3.61 2.54
N SER A 38 -7.25 -4.77 2.03
CA SER A 38 -7.99 -5.52 1.02
C SER A 38 -9.32 -6.07 1.54
N LYS A 39 -9.48 -6.23 2.86
CA LYS A 39 -10.75 -6.63 3.49
C LYS A 39 -11.74 -5.49 3.63
N ASP A 40 -11.26 -4.25 3.63
CA ASP A 40 -12.09 -3.07 3.68
C ASP A 40 -11.69 -2.06 2.58
N PRO A 41 -11.97 -2.37 1.29
CA PRO A 41 -11.54 -1.53 0.17
C PRO A 41 -12.19 -0.14 0.16
N THR A 42 -13.32 0.01 0.86
CA THR A 42 -14.10 1.24 1.01
C THR A 42 -13.71 2.03 2.26
N GLY A 43 -12.95 1.42 3.16
CA GLY A 43 -12.42 2.04 4.36
C GLY A 43 -11.31 3.05 4.08
N PRO A 44 -10.77 3.67 5.13
CA PRO A 44 -9.71 4.66 5.00
C PRO A 44 -8.42 4.03 4.46
N ALA A 45 -7.76 4.75 3.54
CA ALA A 45 -6.44 4.42 3.04
C ALA A 45 -5.38 5.33 3.68
N LEU A 46 -4.19 4.79 3.91
CA LEU A 46 -3.00 5.57 4.24
C LEU A 46 -2.41 6.16 2.96
N ALA A 47 -1.94 7.39 3.03
CA ALA A 47 -1.30 8.10 1.93
C ALA A 47 0.09 8.56 2.36
N PHE A 48 1.09 8.28 1.52
CA PHE A 48 2.48 8.64 1.75
C PHE A 48 3.02 9.45 0.58
N GLY A 49 3.85 10.45 0.87
CA GLY A 49 4.71 11.03 -0.16
C GLY A 49 5.76 10.00 -0.64
N PRO A 50 6.23 10.05 -1.91
CA PRO A 50 7.16 9.07 -2.46
C PRO A 50 8.46 8.91 -1.67
N LEU A 51 8.99 10.00 -1.10
CA LEU A 51 10.19 9.95 -0.26
C LEU A 51 9.95 9.24 1.07
N ALA A 52 8.82 9.52 1.73
CA ALA A 52 8.43 8.86 2.97
C ALA A 52 8.19 7.36 2.74
N TRP A 53 7.53 7.00 1.63
CA TRP A 53 7.32 5.60 1.25
C TRP A 53 8.65 4.86 1.04
N ARG A 54 9.59 5.45 0.29
CA ARG A 54 10.92 4.85 0.07
C ARG A 54 11.70 4.69 1.38
N ALA A 55 11.68 5.71 2.23
CA ALA A 55 12.33 5.65 3.54
C ALA A 55 11.73 4.55 4.42
N PHE A 56 10.39 4.46 4.46
CA PHE A 56 9.68 3.41 5.18
C PHE A 56 10.13 2.02 4.73
N VAL A 57 10.06 1.73 3.42
CA VAL A 57 10.43 0.41 2.87
C VAL A 57 11.91 0.09 3.13
N ALA A 58 12.80 1.08 3.04
CA ALA A 58 14.23 0.89 3.27
C ALA A 58 14.58 0.50 4.71
N HIS A 59 13.75 0.89 5.69
CA HIS A 59 13.98 0.60 7.11
C HIS A 59 13.29 -0.69 7.59
N ILE A 60 12.59 -1.41 6.71
CA ILE A 60 12.00 -2.71 7.08
C ILE A 60 13.12 -3.75 7.09
N PRO A 61 13.40 -4.41 8.24
CA PRO A 61 14.41 -5.45 8.28
C PRO A 61 14.04 -6.59 7.31
N LYS A 62 15.03 -7.06 6.56
CA LYS A 62 14.87 -8.30 5.80
C LYS A 62 14.65 -9.43 6.81
N ARG A 63 13.64 -10.26 6.58
CA ARG A 63 13.46 -11.49 7.38
C ARG A 63 14.75 -12.31 7.30
N ALA A 64 15.21 -12.79 8.46
CA ALA A 64 16.21 -13.85 8.56
C ALA A 64 15.64 -15.17 8.03
#